data_AF-A0AAN0Z614-F1
#
_entry.id   AF-A0AAN0Z614-F1
#
_cell.length_a   1.000
_cell.length_b   1.000
_cell.length_c   1.000
_cell.angle_alpha   90.00
_cell.angle_beta   90.00
_cell.angle_gamma   90.00
#
_symmetry.space_group_name_H-M   'P 1'
#
loop_
_entity.id
_entity.type
_entity.pdbx_description
1 polymer ?
#
loop_
_entity_poly.entity_id
_entity_poly.type
_entity_poly.pdbx_seq_one_letter_code
_entity_poly.pdbx_strand_id
1 'polypeptide(L)'
;MTTKFDKTTTAAIAAFAQLDFYTAAQAMRAEADYDRERDQWISRYIDEHGGGVDDAEYDALHAQAQATPEYAEFIDGVRREILAYFGVTDDQLDCIAVLREDDSDALWAEVNRQRSALGTGEVRGDL
;
A
#
# COMPACT_ATOMS: atom_id res chain seq x y z
N MET A 1 8.97 -18.94 -16.55
CA MET A 1 7.79 -19.38 -15.78
C MET A 1 6.80 -18.23 -15.79
N THR A 2 5.55 -18.44 -16.18
CA THR A 2 4.49 -17.45 -15.98
C THR A 2 4.08 -17.51 -14.51
N THR A 3 4.56 -16.58 -13.70
CA THR A 3 4.06 -16.39 -12.34
C THR A 3 2.57 -16.08 -12.45
N LYS A 4 1.73 -16.88 -11.81
CA LYS A 4 0.29 -16.69 -11.84
C LYS A 4 -0.11 -15.92 -10.59
N PHE A 5 -0.25 -14.61 -10.73
CA PHE A 5 -0.85 -13.78 -9.70
C PHE A 5 -2.30 -14.19 -9.46
N ASP A 6 -2.80 -14.01 -8.25
CA ASP A 6 -4.21 -14.18 -7.98
C ASP A 6 -5.06 -13.12 -8.71
N LYS A 7 -6.38 -13.23 -8.58
CA LYS A 7 -7.32 -12.36 -9.28
C LYS A 7 -7.23 -10.90 -8.80
N THR A 8 -7.02 -10.68 -7.51
CA THR A 8 -6.93 -9.35 -6.90
C THR A 8 -5.68 -8.65 -7.37
N THR A 9 -4.52 -9.31 -7.26
CA THR A 9 -3.24 -8.78 -7.73
C THR A 9 -3.25 -8.55 -9.24
N THR A 10 -3.84 -9.45 -10.03
CA THR A 10 -4.00 -9.25 -11.48
C THR A 10 -4.82 -7.99 -11.81
N ALA A 11 -5.91 -7.75 -11.06
CA ALA A 11 -6.73 -6.56 -11.25
C ALA A 11 -5.99 -5.27 -10.84
N ALA A 12 -5.26 -5.30 -9.73
CA ALA A 12 -4.45 -4.18 -9.26
C ALA A 12 -3.33 -3.83 -10.27
N ILE A 13 -2.65 -4.84 -10.82
CA ILE A 13 -1.66 -4.66 -11.90
C ILE A 13 -2.29 -3.93 -13.09
N ALA A 14 -3.45 -4.42 -13.56
CA ALA A 14 -4.12 -3.85 -14.73
C ALA A 14 -4.64 -2.43 -14.49
N ALA A 15 -5.15 -2.14 -13.29
CA ALA A 15 -5.61 -0.81 -12.91
C ALA A 15 -4.43 0.17 -12.80
N PHE A 16 -3.37 -0.25 -12.10
CA PHE A 16 -2.16 0.57 -11.94
C PHE A 16 -1.44 0.83 -13.26
N ALA A 17 -1.41 -0.16 -14.17
CA ALA A 17 -0.76 0.00 -15.47
C ALA A 17 -1.42 1.07 -16.37
N GLN A 18 -2.70 1.36 -16.15
CA GLN A 18 -3.44 2.36 -16.91
C GLN A 18 -3.19 3.80 -16.44
N LEU A 19 -2.66 3.99 -15.22
CA LEU A 19 -2.36 5.32 -14.70
C LEU A 19 -1.24 5.97 -15.50
N ASP A 20 -1.36 7.27 -15.77
CA ASP A 20 -0.23 8.05 -16.25
C ASP A 20 0.91 8.03 -15.23
N PHE A 21 2.14 8.26 -15.70
CA PHE A 21 3.33 8.16 -14.86
C PHE A 21 3.26 9.04 -13.60
N TYR A 22 2.73 10.26 -13.71
CA TYR A 22 2.66 11.17 -12.56
C TYR A 22 1.69 10.64 -11.51
N THR A 23 0.48 10.26 -11.92
CA THR A 23 -0.52 9.69 -11.01
C THR A 23 -0.04 8.39 -10.37
N ALA A 24 0.62 7.51 -11.15
CA ALA A 24 1.22 6.28 -10.64
C ALA A 24 2.28 6.55 -9.56
N ALA A 25 3.16 7.53 -9.81
CA ALA A 25 4.18 7.93 -8.84
C ALA A 25 3.58 8.55 -7.57
N GLN A 26 2.52 9.36 -7.70
CA GLN A 26 1.82 9.90 -6.52
C GLN A 26 1.12 8.80 -5.73
N ALA A 27 0.48 7.82 -6.37
CA ALA A 27 -0.16 6.71 -5.68
C ALA A 27 0.85 5.88 -4.87
N MET A 28 2.05 5.64 -5.43
CA MET A 28 3.12 4.95 -4.70
C MET A 28 3.63 5.73 -3.48
N ARG A 29 3.70 7.06 -3.57
CA ARG A 29 4.11 7.91 -2.44
C ARG A 29 3.00 8.01 -1.39
N ALA A 30 1.76 8.14 -1.84
CA ALA A 30 0.59 8.16 -0.99
C ALA A 30 0.50 6.89 -0.14
N GLU A 31 0.69 5.72 -0.75
CA GLU A 31 0.68 4.46 -0.01
C GLU A 31 1.86 4.36 0.98
N ALA A 32 3.07 4.80 0.59
CA ALA A 32 4.20 4.78 1.51
C ALA A 32 3.98 5.68 2.74
N ASP A 33 3.37 6.85 2.56
CA ASP A 33 3.02 7.72 3.68
C ASP A 33 1.88 7.15 4.51
N TYR A 34 0.90 6.49 3.87
CA TYR A 34 -0.23 5.85 4.56
C TYR A 34 0.24 4.69 5.44
N ASP A 35 1.07 3.81 4.88
CA ASP A 35 1.71 2.69 5.57
C ASP A 35 2.53 3.18 6.78
N ARG A 36 3.32 4.23 6.58
CA ARG A 36 4.13 4.86 7.64
C ARG A 36 3.30 5.47 8.76
N GLU A 37 2.17 6.12 8.47
CA GLU A 37 1.28 6.68 9.50
C GLU A 37 0.58 5.56 10.28
N ARG A 38 0.12 4.52 9.57
CA ARG A 38 -0.49 3.33 10.18
C ARG A 38 0.49 2.65 11.15
N ASP A 39 1.71 2.38 10.69
CA ASP A 39 2.72 1.68 11.46
C ASP A 39 3.13 2.49 12.70
N GLN A 40 3.33 3.81 12.55
CA GLN A 40 3.63 4.68 13.69
C GLN A 40 2.52 4.67 14.74
N TRP A 41 1.26 4.68 14.32
CA TRP A 41 0.13 4.64 15.25
C TRP A 41 0.12 3.31 16.02
N ILE A 42 0.28 2.19 15.32
CA ILE A 42 0.31 0.86 15.93
C ILE A 42 1.49 0.71 16.88
N SER A 43 2.68 1.19 16.50
CA SER A 43 3.86 1.17 17.40
C SER A 43 3.59 1.94 18.69
N ARG A 44 2.99 3.14 18.61
CA ARG A 44 2.63 3.92 19.82
C ARG A 44 1.63 3.17 20.70
N TYR A 45 0.62 2.56 20.09
CA TYR A 45 -0.36 1.74 20.81
C TYR A 45 0.33 0.58 21.55
N ILE A 46 1.24 -0.13 20.89
CA ILE A 46 2.00 -1.25 21.47
C ILE A 46 2.88 -0.76 22.63
N ASP A 47 3.60 0.34 22.46
CA ASP A 47 4.45 0.94 23.50
C ASP A 47 3.64 1.34 24.74
N GLU A 48 2.46 1.91 24.55
CA GLU A 48 1.54 2.31 25.64
C GLU A 48 0.95 1.11 26.40
N HIS A 49 0.83 -0.05 25.74
CA HIS A 49 0.25 -1.27 26.31
C HIS A 49 1.32 -2.24 26.85
N GLY A 50 2.54 -1.75 27.06
CA GLY A 50 3.62 -2.47 27.75
C GLY A 50 4.62 -3.17 26.84
N GLY A 51 4.42 -3.11 25.52
CA GLY A 51 5.27 -3.78 24.53
C GLY A 51 5.12 -5.31 24.54
N GLY A 52 5.13 -5.95 23.37
CA GLY A 52 5.22 -7.41 23.28
C GLY A 52 6.62 -7.87 23.65
N VAL A 53 6.73 -8.88 24.53
CA VAL A 53 8.04 -9.44 24.93
C VAL A 53 8.50 -10.52 23.94
N ASP A 54 7.57 -11.08 23.17
CA ASP A 54 7.79 -11.97 22.04
C ASP A 54 6.90 -11.61 20.84
N ASP A 55 7.17 -12.26 19.70
CA ASP A 55 6.46 -12.01 18.43
C ASP A 55 4.96 -12.28 18.53
N ALA A 56 4.52 -13.26 19.34
CA ALA A 56 3.11 -13.61 19.45
C ALA A 56 2.32 -12.58 20.27
N GLU A 57 2.93 -12.06 21.33
CA GLU A 57 2.37 -10.94 22.10
C GLU A 57 2.34 -9.66 21.26
N TYR A 58 3.38 -9.42 20.46
CA TYR A 58 3.43 -8.28 19.54
C TYR A 58 2.31 -8.36 18.49
N ASP A 59 2.14 -9.51 17.83
CA ASP A 59 1.07 -9.75 16.86
C ASP A 59 -0.32 -9.61 17.48
N ALA A 60 -0.49 -10.06 18.72
CA ALA A 60 -1.75 -9.91 19.45
C ALA A 60 -2.07 -8.43 19.75
N LEU A 61 -1.07 -7.66 20.20
CA LEU A 61 -1.24 -6.22 20.42
C LEU A 61 -1.47 -5.47 19.11
N HIS A 62 -0.80 -5.86 18.02
CA HIS A 62 -1.02 -5.30 16.69
C HIS A 62 -2.47 -5.54 16.23
N ALA A 63 -2.96 -6.78 16.33
CA ALA A 63 -4.34 -7.12 15.98
C ALA A 63 -5.36 -6.39 16.89
N GLN A 64 -5.06 -6.26 18.19
CA GLN A 64 -5.89 -5.51 19.12
C GLN A 64 -5.96 -4.03 18.75
N ALA A 65 -4.82 -3.41 18.42
CA ALA A 65 -4.71 -2.02 17.99
C ALA A 65 -5.65 -1.75 16.80
N GLN A 66 -5.60 -2.62 15.79
CA GLN A 66 -6.42 -2.51 14.58
C GLN A 66 -7.93 -2.72 14.81
N ALA A 67 -8.31 -3.39 15.91
CA ALA A 67 -9.71 -3.63 16.25
C ALA A 67 -10.35 -2.45 17.02
N THR A 68 -9.59 -1.43 17.38
CA THR A 68 -10.09 -0.28 18.16
C THR A 68 -10.87 0.72 17.30
N PRO A 69 -11.93 1.36 17.84
CA PRO A 69 -12.59 2.48 17.18
C PRO A 69 -11.63 3.66 16.90
N GLU A 70 -10.70 3.92 17.83
CA GLU A 70 -9.72 4.99 17.72
C GLU A 70 -8.79 4.78 16.51
N TYR A 71 -8.39 3.55 16.25
CA TYR A 71 -7.63 3.20 15.04
C TYR A 71 -8.45 3.49 13.77
N ALA A 72 -9.72 3.07 13.73
CA ALA A 72 -10.57 3.28 12.58
C ALA A 72 -10.76 4.79 12.29
N GLU A 73 -11.04 5.59 13.32
CA GLU A 73 -11.17 7.06 13.18
C GLU A 73 -9.87 7.72 12.72
N PHE A 74 -8.72 7.28 13.27
CA PHE A 74 -7.41 7.78 12.88
C PHE A 74 -7.11 7.48 11.41
N ILE A 75 -7.26 6.21 11.00
CA ILE A 75 -6.99 5.77 9.64
C ILE A 75 -7.92 6.44 8.63
N ASP A 76 -9.20 6.60 8.95
CA ASP A 76 -10.13 7.34 8.10
C ASP A 76 -9.74 8.82 7.95
N GLY A 77 -9.18 9.43 8.99
CA GLY A 77 -8.61 10.78 8.95
C GLY A 77 -7.39 10.85 8.03
N VAL A 78 -6.38 10.03 8.32
CA VAL A 78 -5.12 9.95 7.56
C VAL A 78 -5.39 9.67 6.09
N ARG A 79 -6.25 8.70 5.78
CA ARG A 79 -6.60 8.35 4.41
C ARG A 79 -7.15 9.54 3.64
N ARG A 80 -8.09 10.29 4.23
CA ARG A 80 -8.64 11.52 3.61
C ARG A 80 -7.56 12.57 3.35
N GLU A 81 -6.65 12.79 4.30
CA GLU A 81 -5.58 13.77 4.17
C GLU A 81 -4.57 13.37 3.08
N ILE A 82 -4.18 12.10 3.05
CA ILE A 82 -3.25 11.55 2.05
C ILE A 82 -3.84 11.62 0.65
N LEU A 83 -5.08 11.17 0.46
CA LEU A 83 -5.75 11.25 -0.85
C LEU A 83 -5.82 12.70 -1.35
N ALA A 84 -6.16 13.65 -0.46
CA ALA A 84 -6.24 15.06 -0.80
C ALA A 84 -4.86 15.68 -1.12
N TYR A 85 -3.83 15.35 -0.35
CA TYR A 85 -2.49 15.90 -0.52
C TYR A 85 -1.82 15.41 -1.82
N PHE A 86 -1.92 14.11 -2.10
CA PHE A 86 -1.31 13.50 -3.28
C PHE A 86 -2.17 13.61 -4.54
N GLY A 87 -3.44 14.01 -4.40
CA GLY A 87 -4.38 14.12 -5.53
C GLY A 87 -4.72 12.77 -6.15
N VAL A 88 -4.76 11.71 -5.34
CA VAL A 88 -5.08 10.34 -5.78
C VAL A 88 -6.43 9.90 -5.22
N THR A 89 -7.04 8.93 -5.89
CA THR A 89 -8.31 8.33 -5.47
C THR A 89 -8.11 7.16 -4.54
N ASP A 90 -9.18 6.80 -3.84
CA ASP A 90 -9.25 5.64 -2.96
C ASP A 90 -8.82 4.34 -3.69
N ASP A 91 -9.41 4.09 -4.87
CA ASP A 91 -9.10 2.93 -5.70
C ASP A 91 -7.63 2.87 -6.12
N GLN A 92 -7.00 4.03 -6.38
CA GLN A 92 -5.58 4.09 -6.75
C GLN A 92 -4.67 3.76 -5.56
N LEU A 93 -5.04 4.21 -4.36
CA LEU A 93 -4.32 3.87 -3.13
C LEU A 93 -4.45 2.37 -2.82
N ASP A 94 -5.67 1.82 -2.89
CA ASP A 94 -5.91 0.39 -2.65
C ASP A 94 -5.20 -0.51 -3.66
N CYS A 95 -5.15 -0.10 -4.92
CA CYS A 95 -4.37 -0.83 -5.93
C CYS A 95 -2.90 -0.94 -5.51
N ILE A 96 -2.27 0.13 -5.02
CA ILE A 96 -0.88 0.08 -4.58
C ILE A 96 -0.71 -0.77 -3.32
N ALA A 97 -1.63 -0.67 -2.36
CA ALA A 97 -1.57 -1.48 -1.15
C ALA A 97 -1.55 -2.99 -1.48
N VAL A 98 -2.39 -3.43 -2.44
CA VAL A 98 -2.37 -4.82 -2.95
C VAL A 98 -1.03 -5.16 -3.60
N LEU A 99 -0.48 -4.27 -4.43
CA LEU A 99 0.80 -4.54 -5.12
C LEU A 99 1.98 -4.62 -4.14
N ARG A 100 1.94 -3.87 -3.04
CA ARG A 100 2.97 -3.87 -2.00
C ARG A 100 2.90 -5.04 -1.03
N GLU A 101 1.75 -5.70 -0.91
CA GLU A 101 1.62 -6.91 -0.11
C GLU A 101 2.47 -8.07 -0.66
N ASP A 102 2.57 -8.20 -1.99
CA ASP A 102 3.43 -9.18 -2.68
C ASP A 102 4.86 -8.60 -2.91
N ASP A 103 4.98 -7.35 -3.36
CA ASP A 103 6.22 -6.59 -3.68
C ASP A 103 7.32 -7.40 -4.42
N SER A 104 6.96 -8.47 -5.13
CA SER A 104 7.95 -9.30 -5.82
C SER A 104 8.46 -8.67 -7.13
N ASP A 105 9.71 -8.98 -7.49
CA ASP A 105 10.30 -8.57 -8.78
C ASP A 105 9.45 -9.00 -9.98
N ALA A 106 8.84 -10.18 -9.89
CA ALA A 106 7.97 -10.70 -10.94
C ALA A 106 6.71 -9.83 -11.13
N LEU A 107 6.13 -9.33 -10.03
CA LEU A 107 4.98 -8.43 -10.06
C LEU A 107 5.33 -7.11 -10.73
N TRP A 108 6.44 -6.49 -10.33
CA TRP A 108 6.84 -5.20 -10.90
C TRP A 108 7.29 -5.31 -12.36
N ALA A 109 7.93 -6.43 -12.75
CA ALA A 109 8.23 -6.71 -14.15
C ALA A 109 6.94 -6.81 -15.00
N GLU A 110 5.89 -7.43 -14.47
CA GLU A 110 4.59 -7.54 -15.13
C GLU A 110 3.87 -6.18 -15.24
N VAL A 111 3.91 -5.35 -14.18
CA VAL A 111 3.42 -3.97 -14.20
C VAL A 111 4.10 -3.19 -15.33
N ASN A 112 5.44 -3.19 -15.38
CA ASN A 112 6.18 -2.46 -16.41
C ASN A 112 5.88 -2.99 -17.82
N ARG A 113 5.80 -4.32 -18.00
CA ARG A 113 5.41 -4.91 -19.28
C ARG A 113 4.08 -4.37 -19.80
N GLN A 114 3.07 -4.26 -18.94
CA GLN A 114 1.77 -3.71 -19.33
C GLN A 114 1.83 -2.21 -19.59
N ARG A 115 2.53 -1.44 -18.75
CA ARG A 115 2.70 0.01 -18.92
C ARG A 115 3.43 0.36 -20.21
N SER A 116 4.46 -0.39 -20.57
CA SER A 116 5.20 -0.22 -21.83
C SER A 116 4.35 -0.60 -23.04
N ALA A 117 3.48 -1.60 -22.94
CA ALA A 117 2.50 -1.92 -23.99
C ALA A 117 1.42 -0.84 -24.15
N LEU A 118 1.04 -0.16 -23.07
CA LEU A 118 0.05 0.92 -23.06
C LEU A 118 0.65 2.32 -23.35
N GLY A 119 1.98 2.46 -23.29
CA GLY A 119 2.67 3.73 -23.45
C GLY A 119 2.51 4.69 -22.26
N THR A 120 2.18 4.18 -21.06
CA THR A 120 1.96 4.98 -19.84
C THR A 120 3.24 5.27 -19.04
N GLY A 121 4.40 4.79 -19.52
CA GLY A 121 5.72 4.99 -18.92
C GLY A 121 6.03 4.01 -17.78
N GLU A 122 7.29 3.59 -17.64
CA GLU A 122 7.73 2.66 -16.59
C GLU A 122 7.83 3.37 -15.24
N VAL A 123 7.42 2.70 -14.15
CA VAL A 123 7.39 3.30 -12.80
C VAL A 123 8.50 2.72 -11.90
N ARG A 124 9.15 1.62 -12.32
CA ARG A 124 10.31 1.04 -11.62
C ARG A 124 11.40 0.62 -12.63
N GLY A 125 12.52 1.33 -12.62
CA GLY A 125 13.64 1.30 -13.60
C GLY A 125 13.50 2.49 -14.57
N ASP A 126 14.28 3.57 -14.54
CA ASP A 126 15.63 3.84 -14.06
C ASP A 126 15.71 4.59 -12.71
N LEU A 127 16.36 3.96 -11.72
CA LEU A 127 17.21 4.63 -10.71
C LEU A 127 18.58 3.95 -10.75
#